data_AF-A0A6J1CUG4-F1
#
_entry.id   AF-A0A6J1CUG4-F1
#
_cell.length_a   1.000
_cell.length_b   1.000
_cell.length_c   1.000
_cell.angle_alpha   90.00
_cell.angle_beta   90.00
_cell.angle_gamma   90.00
#
_symmetry.space_group_name_H-M   'P 1'
#
loop_
_entity.id
_entity.type
_entity.pdbx_description
1 polymer ?
#
loop_
_entity_poly.entity_id
_entity_poly.type
_entity_poly.pdbx_seq_one_letter_code
_entity_poly.pdbx_strand_id
1 'polypeptide(L)'
;MAFRGKEMMKKVLKKVGEINLAPGVKESLKKCIPDSKVVMNRAKRGIFAGRHIQFGNRVSEDGGNKSRRTWKPNVQEKRLFSYILDRHIRVKVTTHALRCIDKVGGIDEYLLKTPYHKMDTEIGLFWKAKITKLYEELGQMEVVFFSPEDEAKFEQGFRELKLAERAARKEARRQTYGSSSNHDQIEEGRADRHGTGKEAADGSEGGSHGDDGSQQWVANA
;
A
#
# COMPACT_ATOMS: atom_id res chain seq x y z
N MET A 1 -9.80 16.61 -1.55
CA MET A 1 -9.65 18.08 -1.42
C MET A 1 -9.07 18.44 -0.06
N ALA A 2 -7.75 18.47 0.08
CA ALA A 2 -7.02 19.06 1.19
C ALA A 2 -5.66 19.41 0.57
N PHE A 3 -5.11 20.62 0.61
CA PHE A 3 -4.78 21.40 1.78
C PHE A 3 -4.59 22.87 1.35
N ARG A 4 -5.49 23.74 1.80
CA ARG A 4 -5.29 25.20 1.87
C ARG A 4 -5.11 25.65 3.32
N GLY A 5 -4.70 24.78 4.24
CA GLY A 5 -4.69 25.06 5.69
C GLY A 5 -3.95 26.36 6.06
N LYS A 6 -2.77 26.61 5.46
CA LYS A 6 -2.04 27.87 5.60
C LYS A 6 -2.80 29.06 5.04
N GLU A 7 -3.42 28.92 3.87
CA GLU A 7 -4.21 29.99 3.25
C GLU A 7 -5.49 30.28 4.02
N MET A 8 -6.14 29.25 4.57
CA MET A 8 -7.31 29.35 5.42
C MET A 8 -6.94 30.04 6.73
N MET A 9 -5.83 29.66 7.36
CA MET A 9 -5.29 30.34 8.54
C MET A 9 -4.95 31.80 8.23
N LYS A 10 -4.28 32.08 7.10
CA LYS A 10 -3.94 33.44 6.68
C LYS A 10 -5.21 34.27 6.44
N LYS A 11 -6.27 33.68 5.87
CA LYS A 11 -7.59 34.31 5.71
C LYS A 11 -8.27 34.56 7.05
N VAL A 12 -8.24 33.61 7.99
CA VAL A 12 -8.80 33.76 9.34
C VAL A 12 -8.07 34.84 10.12
N LEU A 13 -6.73 34.81 10.13
CA LEU A 13 -5.91 35.85 10.77
C LEU A 13 -6.12 37.23 10.14
N LYS A 14 -6.30 37.30 8.82
CA LYS A 14 -6.63 38.55 8.11
C LYS A 14 -8.05 39.06 8.44
N LYS A 15 -9.02 38.15 8.70
CA LYS A 15 -10.41 38.50 9.04
C LYS A 15 -10.58 38.89 10.51
N VAL A 16 -10.00 38.11 11.42
CA VAL A 16 -10.15 38.29 12.86
C VAL A 16 -9.18 39.37 13.39
N GLY A 17 -8.05 39.58 12.70
CA GLY A 17 -6.98 40.46 13.17
C GLY A 17 -6.15 39.78 14.26
N GLU A 18 -4.82 39.92 14.21
CA GLU A 18 -3.92 39.21 15.13
C GLU A 18 -4.11 39.57 16.61
N ILE A 19 -4.73 40.73 16.87
CA ILE A 19 -4.93 41.33 18.19
C ILE A 19 -6.19 40.76 18.89
N ASN A 20 -7.17 40.27 18.13
CA ASN A 20 -8.45 39.78 18.68
C ASN A 20 -8.45 38.28 19.00
N LEU A 21 -7.34 37.56 18.74
CA LEU A 21 -7.22 36.15 19.16
C LEU A 21 -6.86 36.07 20.64
N ALA A 22 -7.61 35.28 21.39
CA ALA A 22 -7.29 34.98 22.79
C ALA A 22 -5.84 34.46 22.93
N PRO A 23 -5.10 34.87 23.98
CA PRO A 23 -3.74 34.41 24.22
C PRO A 23 -3.76 32.88 24.37
N GLY A 24 -3.01 32.18 23.51
CA GLY A 24 -2.97 30.71 23.42
C GLY A 24 -3.67 30.11 22.20
N VAL A 25 -4.74 30.71 21.67
CA VAL A 25 -5.43 30.20 20.45
C VAL A 25 -4.53 30.30 19.23
N LYS A 26 -3.69 31.34 19.16
CA LYS A 26 -2.69 31.51 18.10
C LYS A 26 -1.66 30.37 18.11
N GLU A 27 -1.29 29.89 19.29
CA GLU A 27 -0.27 28.85 19.48
C GLU A 27 -0.84 27.46 19.18
N SER A 28 -2.06 27.18 19.64
CA SER A 28 -2.77 25.93 19.30
C SER A 28 -2.99 25.81 17.79
N LEU A 29 -3.39 26.90 17.13
CA LEU A 29 -3.61 26.92 15.68
C LEU A 29 -2.30 26.69 14.91
N LYS A 30 -1.18 27.25 15.36
CA LYS A 30 0.16 27.00 14.78
C LYS A 30 0.55 25.52 14.89
N LYS A 31 0.22 24.84 15.99
CA LYS A 31 0.57 23.42 16.21
C LYS A 31 -0.16 22.47 15.24
N CYS A 32 -1.37 22.84 14.83
CA CYS A 32 -2.22 22.05 13.92
C CYS A 32 -1.88 22.25 12.45
N ILE A 33 -1.08 23.26 12.11
CA ILE A 33 -0.73 23.61 10.73
C ILE A 33 0.72 23.20 10.46
N PRO A 34 1.01 22.55 9.31
CA PRO A 34 2.38 22.21 8.95
C PRO A 34 3.22 23.48 8.75
N ASP A 35 4.37 23.60 9.40
CA ASP A 35 5.29 24.72 9.15
C ASP A 35 6.25 24.38 8.00
N SER A 36 5.68 24.12 6.83
CA SER A 36 6.45 23.69 5.66
C SER A 36 7.27 24.85 5.05
N LYS A 37 8.53 25.00 5.46
CA LYS A 37 9.54 25.78 4.72
C LYS A 37 10.36 24.84 3.82
N VAL A 38 9.67 24.16 2.91
CA VAL A 38 10.30 23.20 2.01
C VAL A 38 11.00 23.95 0.88
N VAL A 39 12.33 23.99 0.94
CA VAL A 39 13.16 24.64 -0.10
C VAL A 39 13.26 23.80 -1.37
N MET A 40 13.27 22.46 -1.26
CA MET A 40 13.47 21.57 -2.40
C MET A 40 12.16 20.91 -2.87
N ASN A 41 11.88 20.97 -4.18
CA ASN A 41 10.71 20.30 -4.75
C ASN A 41 10.73 18.77 -4.55
N ARG A 42 11.92 18.17 -4.45
CA ARG A 42 12.07 16.73 -4.18
C ARG A 42 11.50 16.31 -2.82
N ALA A 43 11.60 17.18 -1.80
CA ALA A 43 11.12 16.89 -0.46
C ALA A 43 9.58 16.90 -0.38
N LYS A 44 8.91 17.64 -1.27
CA LYS A 44 7.44 17.61 -1.40
C LYS A 44 6.89 16.23 -1.82
N ARG A 45 7.73 15.36 -2.39
CA ARG A 45 7.36 14.04 -2.89
C ARG A 45 7.85 12.88 -2.01
N GLY A 46 8.55 13.16 -0.91
CA GLY A 46 9.18 12.13 -0.09
C GLY A 46 9.20 12.47 1.40
N ILE A 47 9.82 11.60 2.19
CA ILE A 47 9.91 11.75 3.65
C ILE A 47 11.32 12.19 4.01
N PHE A 48 11.47 13.46 4.35
CA PHE A 48 12.79 14.07 4.61
C PHE A 48 13.05 14.39 6.08
N ALA A 49 12.01 14.34 6.94
CA ALA A 49 12.08 14.62 8.38
C ALA A 49 12.81 15.94 8.70
N GLY A 50 12.39 17.04 8.06
CA GLY A 50 12.99 18.36 8.24
C GLY A 50 14.40 18.55 7.66
N ARG A 51 14.98 17.52 7.01
CA ARG A 51 16.30 17.66 6.38
C ARG A 51 16.19 18.34 5.02
N HIS A 52 16.87 19.47 4.89
CA HIS A 52 16.92 20.24 3.65
C HIS A 52 18.33 20.45 3.12
N ILE A 53 18.42 20.92 1.87
CA ILE A 53 19.71 21.35 1.28
C ILE A 53 20.17 22.56 2.07
N GLN A 54 21.40 22.50 2.55
CA GLN A 54 22.05 23.65 3.18
C GLN A 54 22.95 24.33 2.17
N PHE A 55 22.92 25.66 2.18
CA PHE A 55 23.77 26.51 1.35
C PHE A 55 24.79 27.19 2.24
N GLY A 56 26.04 27.28 1.79
CA GLY A 56 27.09 27.98 2.53
C GLY A 56 28.38 28.02 1.75
N ASN A 57 29.49 28.17 2.46
CA ASN A 57 30.82 28.35 1.86
C ASN A 57 31.76 27.23 2.29
N ARG A 58 32.68 26.84 1.40
CA ARG A 58 33.96 26.26 1.78
C ARG A 58 34.90 27.42 2.07
N VAL A 59 35.58 27.38 3.21
CA VAL A 59 36.60 28.35 3.59
C VAL A 59 37.95 27.65 3.41
N SER A 60 38.92 28.29 2.76
CA SER A 60 40.28 27.75 2.67
C SER A 60 40.98 27.84 4.02
N GLU A 61 41.82 26.85 4.33
CA GLU A 61 42.49 26.71 5.62
C GLU A 61 43.48 27.86 5.87
N ASP A 62 44.33 28.15 4.89
CA ASP A 62 45.42 29.13 5.06
C ASP A 62 45.02 30.58 4.78
N GLY A 63 44.04 30.78 3.89
CA GLY A 63 43.76 32.09 3.27
C GLY A 63 42.35 32.66 3.50
N GLY A 64 41.47 31.93 4.19
CA GLY A 64 40.11 32.38 4.46
C GLY A 64 39.23 32.61 3.21
N ASN A 65 39.66 32.16 2.04
CA ASN A 65 38.96 32.34 0.77
C ASN A 65 37.65 31.57 0.79
N LYS A 66 36.54 32.23 0.43
CA LYS A 66 35.18 31.68 0.52
C LYS A 66 34.67 31.27 -0.85
N SER A 67 34.48 29.98 -1.07
CA SER A 67 33.84 29.44 -2.29
C SER A 67 32.45 28.90 -1.97
N ARG A 68 31.44 29.22 -2.77
CA ARG A 68 30.06 28.71 -2.56
C ARG A 68 30.02 27.19 -2.69
N ARG A 69 29.32 26.52 -1.77
CA ARG A 69 29.02 25.08 -1.84
C ARG A 69 27.62 24.77 -1.34
N THR A 70 27.18 23.55 -1.61
CA THR A 70 25.91 23.01 -1.13
C THR A 70 26.12 21.68 -0.42
N TRP A 71 25.32 21.42 0.62
CA TRP A 71 25.25 20.11 1.28
C TRP A 71 23.88 19.51 1.03
N LYS A 72 23.86 18.35 0.37
CA LYS A 72 22.64 17.61 0.04
C LYS A 72 22.39 16.56 1.13
N PRO A 73 21.13 16.35 1.54
CA PRO A 73 20.80 15.25 2.43
C PRO A 73 21.02 13.90 1.72
N ASN A 74 21.37 12.87 2.49
CA ASN A 74 21.47 11.49 1.99
C ASN A 74 20.06 10.91 1.82
N VAL A 75 19.62 10.79 0.56
CA VAL A 75 18.27 10.33 0.18
C VAL A 75 18.37 9.01 -0.55
N GLN A 76 17.59 8.03 -0.10
CA GLN A 76 17.54 6.69 -0.66
C GLN A 76 16.11 6.34 -1.08
N GLU A 77 15.94 5.54 -2.12
CA GLU A 77 14.65 4.97 -2.48
C GLU A 77 14.49 3.62 -1.79
N LYS A 78 13.47 3.48 -0.95
CA LYS A 78 13.23 2.26 -0.18
C LYS A 78 11.76 1.85 -0.24
N ARG A 79 11.53 0.55 -0.08
CA ARG A 79 10.22 -0.07 0.10
C ARG A 79 9.97 -0.20 1.60
N LEU A 80 9.01 0.53 2.13
CA LEU A 80 8.60 0.45 3.52
C LEU A 80 7.29 -0.30 3.61
N PHE A 81 7.20 -1.29 4.49
CA PHE A 81 5.97 -2.02 4.72
C PHE A 81 5.03 -1.21 5.60
N SER A 82 3.76 -1.13 5.20
CA SER A 82 2.68 -0.50 5.95
C SER A 82 1.75 -1.62 6.43
N TYR A 83 1.57 -1.72 7.75
CA TYR A 83 0.75 -2.75 8.38
C TYR A 83 -0.73 -2.52 8.06
N ILE A 84 -1.19 -1.28 8.13
CA ILE A 84 -2.61 -0.94 7.92
C ILE A 84 -3.06 -1.11 6.47
N LEU A 85 -2.13 -0.95 5.51
CA LEU A 85 -2.41 -1.10 4.08
C LEU A 85 -2.02 -2.48 3.54
N ASP A 86 -1.43 -3.33 4.38
CA ASP A 86 -0.87 -4.65 4.05
C ASP A 86 -0.04 -4.66 2.74
N ARG A 87 0.76 -3.61 2.54
CA ARG A 87 1.53 -3.45 1.30
C ARG A 87 2.80 -2.66 1.48
N HIS A 88 3.75 -2.90 0.57
CA HIS A 88 4.98 -2.14 0.49
C HIS A 88 4.77 -0.82 -0.27
N ILE A 89 5.14 0.29 0.37
CA ILE A 89 5.12 1.63 -0.23
C ILE A 89 6.54 2.01 -0.66
N ARG A 90 6.70 2.36 -1.94
CA ARG A 90 7.96 2.89 -2.48
C ARG A 90 8.02 4.39 -2.25
N VAL A 91 9.02 4.85 -1.49
CA VAL A 91 9.18 6.27 -1.18
C VAL A 91 10.65 6.67 -1.16
N LYS A 92 10.94 7.93 -1.50
CA LYS A 92 12.25 8.54 -1.26
C LYS A 92 12.32 9.00 0.18
N VAL A 93 13.28 8.46 0.92
CA VAL A 93 13.43 8.66 2.36
C VAL A 93 14.86 9.08 2.67
N THR A 94 15.04 10.03 3.59
CA THR A 94 16.38 10.36 4.09
C THR A 94 16.87 9.29 5.07
N THR A 95 18.19 9.09 5.19
CA THR A 95 18.73 8.15 6.18
C THR A 95 18.32 8.48 7.61
N HIS A 96 18.16 9.77 7.92
CA HIS A 96 17.61 10.19 9.21
C HIS A 96 16.16 9.76 9.39
N ALA A 97 15.31 9.96 8.37
CA ALA A 97 13.92 9.56 8.43
C ALA A 97 13.79 8.04 8.58
N LEU A 98 14.62 7.24 7.90
CA LEU A 98 14.68 5.78 8.11
C LEU A 98 14.95 5.44 9.57
N ARG A 99 15.99 6.02 10.19
CA ARG A 99 16.28 5.80 11.61
C ARG A 99 15.13 6.21 12.54
N CYS A 100 14.38 7.26 12.19
CA CYS A 100 13.20 7.68 12.96
C CYS A 100 12.04 6.69 12.82
N ILE A 101 11.84 6.14 11.61
CA ILE A 101 10.83 5.12 11.34
C ILE A 101 11.15 3.86 12.14
N ASP A 102 12.41 3.40 12.09
CA ASP A 102 12.87 2.21 12.81
C ASP A 102 12.74 2.40 14.34
N LYS A 103 13.08 3.59 14.85
CA LYS A 103 12.94 3.92 16.28
C LYS A 103 11.48 3.86 16.75
N VAL A 104 10.54 4.21 15.87
CA VAL A 104 9.13 4.29 16.22
C VAL A 104 8.42 2.94 16.09
N GLY A 105 8.91 2.06 15.19
CA GLY A 105 8.41 0.70 14.95
C GLY A 105 7.82 0.46 13.56
N GLY A 106 7.77 1.49 12.71
CA GLY A 106 7.20 1.38 11.36
C GLY A 106 6.76 2.70 10.76
N ILE A 107 6.37 2.67 9.48
CA ILE A 107 5.97 3.88 8.75
C ILE A 107 4.63 4.44 9.24
N ASP A 108 3.67 3.56 9.54
CA ASP A 108 2.33 3.96 9.96
C ASP A 108 2.39 4.69 11.31
N GLU A 109 3.10 4.09 12.26
CA GLU A 109 3.34 4.66 13.59
C GLU A 109 4.16 5.96 13.52
N TYR A 110 5.15 6.03 12.64
CA TYR A 110 5.90 7.26 12.39
C TYR A 110 4.96 8.38 11.93
N LEU A 111 4.03 8.10 11.01
CA LEU A 111 3.08 9.08 10.51
C LEU A 111 2.06 9.51 11.58
N LEU A 112 1.58 8.57 12.40
CA LEU A 112 0.65 8.84 13.48
C LEU A 112 1.29 9.69 14.59
N LYS A 113 2.48 9.30 15.08
CA LYS A 113 3.20 9.97 16.18
C LYS A 113 3.78 11.32 15.76
N THR A 114 4.14 11.50 14.49
CA THR A 114 4.72 12.76 14.03
C THR A 114 3.67 13.88 14.05
N PRO A 115 3.92 15.00 14.74
CA PRO A 115 2.94 16.08 14.87
C PRO A 115 2.80 16.85 13.56
N TYR A 116 1.63 17.47 13.34
CA TYR A 116 1.31 18.18 12.09
C TYR A 116 2.32 19.28 11.75
N HIS A 117 2.83 20.03 12.74
CA HIS A 117 3.84 21.07 12.50
C HIS A 117 5.18 20.54 11.95
N LYS A 118 5.57 19.28 12.24
CA LYS A 118 6.79 18.64 11.71
C LYS A 118 6.55 17.91 10.39
N MET A 119 5.31 17.85 9.92
CA MET A 119 4.98 17.25 8.63
C MET A 119 5.21 18.26 7.53
N ASP A 120 6.37 18.18 6.89
CA ASP A 120 6.75 19.10 5.81
C ASP A 120 6.05 18.80 4.48
N THR A 121 5.62 17.55 4.31
CA THR A 121 5.20 16.97 3.02
C THR A 121 3.68 16.82 2.93
N GLU A 122 3.08 17.28 1.82
CA GLU A 122 1.66 17.11 1.52
C GLU A 122 1.24 15.63 1.47
N ILE A 123 2.08 14.78 0.87
CA ILE A 123 1.89 13.33 0.84
C ILE A 123 1.87 12.75 2.27
N GLY A 124 2.73 13.25 3.16
CA GLY A 124 2.78 12.81 4.55
C GLY A 124 1.47 13.11 5.30
N LEU A 125 0.89 14.29 5.06
CA LEU A 125 -0.41 14.67 5.61
C LEU A 125 -1.55 13.81 5.05
N PHE A 126 -1.54 13.57 3.74
CA PHE A 126 -2.52 12.72 3.09
C PHE A 126 -2.48 11.28 3.63
N TRP A 127 -1.27 10.70 3.75
CA TRP A 127 -1.12 9.37 4.32
C TRP A 127 -1.50 9.31 5.78
N LYS A 128 -1.11 10.31 6.58
CA LYS A 128 -1.53 10.38 7.98
C LYS A 128 -3.06 10.35 8.10
N ALA A 129 -3.77 11.20 7.36
CA ALA A 129 -5.23 11.24 7.38
C ALA A 129 -5.85 9.91 6.93
N LYS A 130 -5.32 9.31 5.86
CA LYS A 130 -5.78 8.00 5.38
C LYS A 130 -5.59 6.91 6.42
N ILE A 131 -4.40 6.83 7.02
CA ILE A 131 -4.04 5.82 8.00
C ILE A 131 -4.86 5.98 9.28
N THR A 132 -5.02 7.21 9.77
CA THR A 132 -5.88 7.49 10.94
C THR A 132 -7.30 7.00 10.71
N LYS A 133 -7.91 7.30 9.56
CA LYS A 133 -9.25 6.83 9.21
C LYS A 133 -9.35 5.30 9.20
N LEU A 134 -8.35 4.62 8.62
CA LEU A 134 -8.34 3.15 8.59
C LEU A 134 -8.21 2.54 9.99
N TYR A 135 -7.40 3.14 10.88
CA TYR A 135 -7.31 2.69 12.27
C TYR A 135 -8.60 2.96 13.06
N GLU A 136 -9.31 4.07 12.78
CA GLU A 136 -10.62 4.34 13.36
C GLU A 136 -11.65 3.29 12.90
N GLU A 137 -11.66 2.95 11.61
CA GLU A 137 -12.53 1.90 11.05
C GLU A 137 -12.21 0.53 11.66
N LEU A 138 -10.93 0.17 11.81
CA LEU A 138 -10.52 -1.06 12.49
C LEU A 138 -10.90 -1.06 13.97
N GLY A 139 -10.82 0.08 14.65
CA GLY A 139 -11.17 0.21 16.07
C GLY A 139 -12.68 0.14 16.32
N GLN A 140 -13.50 0.53 15.35
CA GLN A 140 -14.97 0.40 15.39
C GLN A 140 -15.43 -1.03 15.06
N MET A 141 -14.57 -1.84 14.44
CA MET A 141 -14.89 -3.22 14.15
C MET A 141 -14.92 -4.00 15.45
N GLU A 142 -16.14 -4.34 15.91
CA GLU A 142 -16.31 -5.22 17.06
C GLU A 142 -15.68 -6.56 16.74
N VAL A 143 -14.65 -6.92 17.52
CA VAL A 143 -14.08 -8.26 17.48
C VAL A 143 -15.06 -9.17 18.21
N VAL A 144 -16.08 -9.64 17.48
CA VAL A 144 -17.03 -10.62 18.00
C VAL A 144 -16.29 -11.95 18.08
N PHE A 145 -16.15 -12.50 19.29
CA PHE A 145 -15.65 -13.85 19.47
C PHE A 145 -16.77 -14.81 19.06
N PHE A 146 -16.62 -15.49 17.94
CA PHE A 146 -17.63 -16.43 17.46
C PHE A 146 -17.65 -17.69 18.33
N SER A 147 -18.83 -18.28 18.52
CA SER A 147 -18.94 -19.62 19.10
C SER A 147 -18.35 -20.64 18.10
N PRO A 148 -17.69 -21.73 18.56
CA PRO A 148 -17.14 -22.76 17.65
C PRO A 148 -18.18 -23.33 16.67
N GLU A 149 -19.45 -23.34 17.05
CA GLU A 149 -20.55 -23.76 16.18
C GLU A 149 -20.82 -22.77 15.04
N ASP A 150 -20.69 -21.47 15.30
CA ASP A 150 -20.92 -20.44 14.31
C ASP A 150 -19.72 -20.34 13.35
N GLU A 151 -18.50 -20.51 13.85
CA GLU A 151 -17.29 -20.66 13.02
C GLU A 151 -17.45 -21.79 11.99
N ALA A 152 -17.93 -22.96 12.42
CA ALA A 152 -18.17 -24.10 11.52
C ALA A 152 -19.24 -23.81 10.45
N LYS A 153 -20.31 -23.08 10.80
CA LYS A 153 -21.34 -22.65 9.83
C LYS A 153 -20.77 -21.67 8.82
N PHE A 154 -19.94 -20.70 9.25
CA PHE A 154 -19.27 -19.78 8.32
C PHE A 154 -18.31 -20.53 7.40
N GLU A 155 -17.53 -21.48 7.91
CA GLU A 155 -16.65 -22.30 7.08
C GLU A 155 -17.41 -23.06 5.99
N GLN A 156 -18.52 -23.70 6.36
CA GLN A 156 -19.37 -24.41 5.40
C GLN A 156 -19.94 -23.44 4.36
N GLY A 157 -20.44 -22.29 4.79
CA GLY A 157 -20.93 -21.23 3.90
C GLY A 157 -19.87 -20.72 2.93
N PHE A 158 -18.62 -20.50 3.38
CA PHE A 158 -17.53 -20.08 2.48
C PHE A 158 -17.14 -21.17 1.48
N ARG A 159 -17.19 -22.45 1.87
CA ARG A 159 -16.92 -23.58 0.95
C ARG A 159 -17.97 -23.67 -0.14
N GLU A 160 -19.24 -23.53 0.21
CA GLU A 160 -20.36 -23.50 -0.73
C GLU A 160 -20.26 -22.30 -1.68
N LEU A 161 -19.96 -21.11 -1.15
CA LEU A 161 -19.81 -19.89 -1.95
C LEU A 161 -18.66 -20.01 -2.95
N LYS A 162 -17.51 -20.57 -2.54
CA LYS A 162 -16.40 -20.87 -3.46
C LYS A 162 -16.77 -21.89 -4.54
N LEU A 163 -17.55 -22.91 -4.20
CA LEU A 163 -18.02 -23.90 -5.16
C LEU A 163 -19.00 -23.29 -6.17
N ALA A 164 -19.91 -22.43 -5.70
CA ALA A 164 -20.84 -21.68 -6.54
C ALA A 164 -20.11 -20.69 -7.46
N GLU A 165 -19.15 -19.92 -6.95
CA GLU A 165 -18.31 -19.03 -7.76
C GLU A 165 -17.54 -19.82 -8.84
N ARG A 166 -17.03 -21.00 -8.50
CA ARG A 166 -16.32 -21.89 -9.43
C ARG A 166 -17.26 -22.48 -10.49
N ALA A 167 -18.48 -22.83 -10.13
CA ALA A 167 -19.51 -23.29 -11.06
C ALA A 167 -19.94 -22.17 -12.01
N ALA A 168 -20.23 -20.98 -11.49
CA ALA A 168 -20.56 -19.79 -12.28
C ALA A 168 -19.42 -19.41 -13.25
N ARG A 169 -18.16 -19.51 -12.81
CA ARG A 169 -17.00 -19.28 -13.68
C ARG A 169 -16.87 -20.35 -14.78
N LYS A 170 -17.20 -21.61 -14.48
CA LYS A 170 -17.25 -22.70 -15.49
C LYS A 170 -18.37 -22.48 -16.50
N GLU A 171 -19.56 -22.08 -16.04
CA GLU A 171 -20.70 -21.78 -16.91
C GLU A 171 -20.45 -20.55 -17.78
N ALA A 172 -19.88 -19.48 -17.22
CA ALA A 172 -19.47 -18.31 -17.98
C ALA A 172 -18.44 -18.68 -19.06
N ARG A 173 -17.46 -19.55 -18.75
CA ARG A 173 -16.53 -20.12 -19.74
C ARG A 173 -17.25 -20.97 -20.80
N ARG A 174 -18.23 -21.78 -20.41
CA ARG A 174 -19.04 -22.59 -21.32
C ARG A 174 -19.91 -21.73 -22.24
N GLN A 175 -20.43 -20.60 -21.77
CA GLN A 175 -21.19 -19.68 -22.61
C GLN A 175 -20.30 -18.86 -23.54
N THR A 176 -19.11 -18.47 -23.10
CA THR A 176 -18.16 -17.69 -23.92
C THR A 176 -17.42 -18.53 -24.96
N TYR A 177 -17.11 -19.80 -24.68
CA TYR A 177 -16.35 -20.68 -25.57
C TYR A 177 -17.12 -21.91 -26.07
N GLY A 178 -18.33 -22.18 -25.57
CA GLY A 178 -19.11 -23.38 -25.92
C GLY A 178 -20.04 -23.21 -27.12
N SER A 179 -20.08 -22.04 -27.75
CA SER A 179 -20.75 -21.84 -29.04
C SER A 179 -19.78 -22.06 -30.20
N SER A 180 -19.09 -23.20 -30.24
CA SER A 180 -18.30 -23.61 -31.40
C SER A 180 -18.29 -25.14 -31.53
N SER A 181 -19.47 -25.72 -31.75
CA SER A 181 -19.59 -27.02 -32.40
C SER A 181 -20.93 -27.06 -33.12
N ASN A 182 -20.97 -26.46 -34.33
CA ASN A 182 -21.91 -26.88 -35.35
C ASN A 182 -21.55 -28.33 -35.68
N HIS A 183 -22.36 -29.27 -35.21
CA HIS A 183 -22.31 -30.65 -35.67
C HIS A 183 -23.16 -30.72 -36.94
N ASP A 184 -22.57 -30.39 -38.08
CA ASP A 184 -23.12 -30.83 -39.37
C ASP A 184 -22.93 -32.34 -39.47
N GLN A 185 -24.07 -33.04 -39.48
CA GLN A 185 -24.37 -34.29 -40.20
C GLN A 185 -23.37 -35.45 -40.12
N ILE A 186 -23.75 -36.51 -39.39
CA ILE A 186 -23.62 -37.88 -39.87
C ILE A 186 -24.91 -38.64 -39.48
N GLU A 187 -25.65 -39.05 -40.50
CA GLU A 187 -26.84 -39.91 -40.43
C GLU A 187 -26.49 -41.37 -40.07
N GLU A 188 -27.46 -41.99 -39.39
CA GLU A 188 -27.91 -43.39 -39.41
C GLU A 188 -26.90 -44.56 -39.49
N GLY A 189 -26.98 -45.45 -38.49
CA GLY A 189 -26.39 -46.79 -38.58
C GLY A 189 -26.54 -47.70 -37.34
N ARG A 190 -27.71 -48.33 -37.21
CA ARG A 190 -27.88 -49.78 -36.91
C ARG A 190 -27.64 -50.34 -35.47
N ALA A 191 -28.77 -50.69 -34.85
CA ALA A 191 -29.16 -51.97 -34.18
C ALA A 191 -28.33 -52.65 -33.06
N ASP A 192 -29.07 -52.97 -31.98
CA ASP A 192 -29.05 -54.13 -31.08
C ASP A 192 -27.76 -54.61 -30.39
N ARG A 193 -27.76 -54.56 -29.03
CA ARG A 193 -27.80 -55.77 -28.16
C ARG A 193 -27.87 -55.47 -26.66
N HIS A 194 -28.71 -56.23 -25.98
CA HIS A 194 -28.87 -56.36 -24.53
C HIS A 194 -27.82 -57.35 -23.97
N GLY A 195 -27.27 -57.12 -22.76
CA GLY A 195 -26.62 -58.19 -21.98
C GLY A 195 -25.49 -57.81 -21.00
N THR A 196 -25.87 -57.66 -19.72
CA THR A 196 -25.19 -58.10 -18.47
C THR A 196 -23.66 -58.02 -18.27
N GLY A 197 -23.25 -57.46 -17.11
CA GLY A 197 -22.35 -58.14 -16.18
C GLY A 197 -21.00 -57.49 -15.81
N LYS A 198 -20.96 -56.92 -14.60
CA LYS A 198 -19.90 -56.95 -13.55
C LYS A 198 -18.43 -56.51 -13.81
N GLU A 199 -18.03 -55.68 -12.83
CA GLU A 199 -16.78 -55.65 -12.06
C GLU A 199 -15.49 -55.07 -12.65
N ALA A 200 -14.77 -54.43 -11.72
CA ALA A 200 -13.64 -53.54 -11.89
C ALA A 200 -12.30 -54.27 -12.07
N ALA A 201 -11.36 -53.64 -12.80
CA ALA A 201 -10.12 -53.03 -12.28
C ALA A 201 -9.03 -52.92 -13.36
N ASP A 202 -8.22 -51.85 -13.25
CA ASP A 202 -6.85 -51.67 -13.76
C ASP A 202 -6.69 -51.51 -15.30
N GLY A 203 -5.90 -50.62 -15.90
CA GLY A 203 -4.94 -49.60 -15.49
C GLY A 203 -4.24 -49.04 -16.77
N SER A 204 -3.48 -47.94 -16.64
CA SER A 204 -2.40 -47.47 -17.57
C SER A 204 -2.86 -46.75 -18.88
N GLU A 205 -2.27 -45.70 -19.48
CA GLU A 205 -0.97 -44.99 -19.40
C GLU A 205 -1.06 -43.57 -20.03
N GLY A 206 -0.08 -42.71 -19.67
CA GLY A 206 0.55 -41.69 -20.55
C GLY A 206 -0.20 -40.37 -20.78
N GLY A 207 0.39 -39.17 -20.68
CA GLY A 207 1.74 -38.70 -20.43
C GLY A 207 1.74 -37.19 -20.76
N SER A 208 2.51 -36.37 -20.06
CA SER A 208 2.91 -35.05 -20.59
C SER A 208 4.26 -34.64 -20.00
N HIS A 209 5.18 -34.50 -20.94
CA HIS A 209 6.59 -34.16 -20.83
C HIS A 209 6.80 -32.65 -20.53
N GLY A 210 7.98 -32.28 -20.01
CA GLY A 210 8.42 -30.95 -19.54
C GLY A 210 8.43 -29.84 -20.61
N ASP A 211 8.84 -28.59 -20.36
CA ASP A 211 9.92 -28.06 -19.50
C ASP A 211 9.75 -26.51 -19.46
N ASP A 212 10.12 -25.82 -18.36
CA ASP A 212 11.03 -24.65 -18.45
C ASP A 212 11.51 -24.19 -17.05
N GLY A 213 12.72 -24.64 -16.69
CA GLY A 213 13.84 -23.74 -16.38
C GLY A 213 13.78 -22.80 -15.17
N SER A 214 13.97 -23.32 -13.96
CA SER A 214 14.50 -22.54 -12.83
C SER A 214 16.01 -22.35 -12.96
N GLN A 215 16.50 -21.13 -13.25
CA GLN A 215 17.92 -20.81 -13.13
C GLN A 215 18.25 -20.26 -11.73
N GLN A 216 18.91 -21.10 -10.94
CA GLN A 216 19.57 -20.74 -9.69
C GLN A 216 21.07 -20.66 -9.98
N TRP A 217 21.66 -19.46 -9.92
CA TRP A 217 23.10 -19.27 -10.08
C TRP A 217 23.80 -19.54 -8.75
N VAL A 218 24.66 -20.56 -8.74
CA VAL A 218 25.58 -20.89 -7.64
C VAL A 218 26.86 -20.07 -7.79
N ALA A 219 27.40 -19.66 -6.64
CA ALA A 219 28.64 -18.93 -6.47
C ALA A 219 29.86 -19.72 -6.97
N ASN A 220 30.85 -19.00 -7.48
CA ASN A 220 32.22 -19.50 -7.63
C ASN A 220 33.16 -18.73 -6.69
N ALA A 221 34.24 -19.46 -6.35
CA ALA A 221 35.37 -19.14 -5.48
C ALA A 221 36.03 -17.77 -5.69
#